data_AF-A0A829W5D4-F1
#
_entry.id   AF-A0A829W5D4-F1
#
_cell.length_a   1.000
_cell.length_b   1.000
_cell.length_c   1.000
_cell.angle_alpha   90.00
_cell.angle_beta   90.00
_cell.angle_gamma   90.00
#
_symmetry.space_group_name_H-M   'P 1'
#
loop_
_entity.id
_entity.type
_entity.pdbx_description
1 polymer ?
#
loop_
_entity_poly.entity_id
_entity_poly.type
_entity_poly.pdbx_seq_one_letter_code
_entity_poly.pdbx_strand_id
1 'polypeptide(L)'
;MKKFEENGFTATVTDKVVRWEIPISNLINAFNNSPENYSEDGENYIKVKKGKRQEFAEYVAQQLMEQCDTETGMSHIEQAIENVFLDVFEGDEDFAKYP
;
A
#
# COMPACT_ATOMS: atom_id res chain seq x y z
N MET A 1 -10.08 -11.95 -15.99
CA MET A 1 -9.46 -11.44 -14.76
C MET A 1 -7.96 -11.34 -15.02
N LYS A 2 -7.39 -10.14 -14.93
CA LYS A 2 -5.94 -9.91 -15.07
C LYS A 2 -5.31 -9.90 -13.67
N LYS A 3 -4.10 -10.46 -13.52
CA LYS A 3 -3.38 -10.55 -12.25
C LYS A 3 -1.99 -9.92 -12.40
N PHE A 4 -1.58 -9.15 -11.40
CA PHE A 4 -0.25 -8.54 -11.27
C PHE A 4 0.31 -8.89 -9.89
N GLU A 5 1.62 -9.10 -9.80
CA GLU A 5 2.32 -9.43 -8.55
C GLU A 5 3.58 -8.59 -8.42
N GLU A 6 3.78 -7.97 -7.27
CA GLU A 6 4.98 -7.17 -6.96
C GLU A 6 5.22 -7.18 -5.45
N ASN A 7 6.45 -7.46 -5.00
CA ASN A 7 6.85 -7.45 -3.58
C ASN A 7 5.88 -8.10 -2.58
N GLY A 8 5.22 -9.19 -3.00
CA GLY A 8 4.27 -9.93 -2.17
C GLY A 8 2.86 -9.33 -2.11
N PHE A 9 2.60 -8.24 -2.83
CA PHE A 9 1.26 -7.76 -3.17
C PHE A 9 0.74 -8.45 -4.42
N THR A 10 -0.56 -8.58 -4.52
CA THR A 10 -1.28 -9.05 -5.70
C THR A 10 -2.37 -8.05 -6.04
N ALA A 11 -2.41 -7.62 -7.30
CA ALA A 11 -3.54 -6.89 -7.84
C ALA A 11 -4.33 -7.79 -8.81
N THR A 12 -5.65 -7.84 -8.66
CA THR A 12 -6.55 -8.48 -9.63
C THR A 12 -7.56 -7.50 -10.18
N VAL A 13 -7.79 -7.56 -11.49
CA VAL A 13 -8.71 -6.67 -12.20
C VAL A 13 -9.77 -7.49 -12.92
N THR A 14 -11.04 -7.15 -12.69
CA THR A 14 -12.21 -7.61 -13.46
C THR A 14 -12.84 -6.44 -14.21
N ASP A 15 -13.97 -6.69 -14.87
CA ASP A 15 -14.82 -5.68 -15.50
C ASP A 15 -15.47 -4.69 -14.51
N LYS A 16 -15.41 -4.98 -13.19
CA LYS A 16 -16.14 -4.23 -12.16
C LYS A 16 -15.28 -3.78 -10.98
N VAL A 17 -14.20 -4.48 -10.70
CA VAL A 17 -13.45 -4.29 -9.45
C VAL A 17 -11.94 -4.42 -9.71
N VAL A 18 -11.18 -3.53 -9.07
CA VAL A 18 -9.75 -3.72 -8.81
C VAL A 18 -9.59 -4.13 -7.35
N ARG A 19 -8.88 -5.25 -7.10
CA ARG A 19 -8.61 -5.75 -5.75
C ARG A 19 -7.11 -5.79 -5.53
N TRP A 20 -6.68 -5.26 -4.39
CA TRP A 20 -5.31 -5.41 -3.90
C TRP A 20 -5.32 -6.31 -2.67
N GLU A 21 -4.39 -7.25 -2.65
CA GLU A 21 -4.23 -8.22 -1.56
C GLU A 21 -2.76 -8.32 -1.19
N ILE A 22 -2.49 -8.43 0.12
CA ILE A 22 -1.19 -8.81 0.65
C ILE A 22 -1.39 -9.83 1.78
N PRO A 23 -0.72 -11.00 1.74
CA PRO A 23 -0.71 -11.90 2.88
C PRO A 23 -0.18 -11.20 4.12
N ILE A 24 -0.81 -11.39 5.29
CA ILE A 24 -0.36 -10.80 6.56
C ILE A 24 1.12 -11.14 6.85
N SER A 25 1.59 -12.31 6.41
CA SER A 25 3.01 -12.66 6.49
C SER A 25 3.92 -11.75 5.68
N ASN A 26 3.51 -11.40 4.47
CA ASN A 26 4.29 -10.52 3.61
C ASN A 26 4.26 -9.10 4.15
N LEU A 27 3.11 -8.63 4.65
CA LEU A 27 3.02 -7.31 5.28
C LEU A 27 3.93 -7.20 6.50
N ILE A 28 3.98 -8.23 7.35
CA ILE A 28 4.90 -8.28 8.50
C ILE A 28 6.36 -8.34 8.05
N ASN A 29 6.66 -9.08 6.99
CA ASN A 29 8.02 -9.13 6.44
C ASN A 29 8.43 -7.76 5.89
N ALA A 30 7.54 -7.05 5.21
CA ALA A 30 7.78 -5.68 4.74
C ALA A 30 8.07 -4.74 5.92
N PHE A 31 7.26 -4.80 6.99
CA PHE A 31 7.49 -4.02 8.22
C PHE A 31 8.85 -4.33 8.86
N ASN A 32 9.18 -5.62 9.03
CA ASN A 32 10.44 -6.02 9.66
C ASN A 32 11.66 -5.57 8.86
N ASN A 33 11.55 -5.52 7.52
CA ASN A 33 12.62 -5.12 6.61
C ASN A 33 12.53 -3.65 6.18
N SER A 34 11.66 -2.85 6.82
CA SER A 34 11.57 -1.42 6.53
C SER A 34 12.94 -0.77 6.80
N PRO A 35 13.48 0.04 5.86
CA PRO A 35 14.76 0.73 6.07
C PRO A 35 14.80 1.59 7.33
N GLU A 36 13.63 2.11 7.72
CA GLU A 36 13.45 2.97 8.90
C GLU A 36 13.22 2.18 10.19
N ASN A 37 13.22 0.84 10.15
CA ASN A 37 13.13 0.02 11.34
C ASN A 37 14.50 -0.09 12.01
N TYR A 38 15.00 1.00 12.62
CA TYR A 38 16.21 0.98 13.43
C TYR A 38 15.87 1.20 14.90
N SER A 39 16.60 0.54 15.81
CA SER A 39 16.61 0.91 17.23
C SER A 39 17.69 1.93 17.54
N GLU A 40 17.49 2.66 18.63
CA GLU A 40 18.50 3.56 19.20
C GLU A 40 19.84 2.86 19.50
N ASP A 41 19.83 1.56 19.77
CA ASP A 41 21.03 0.75 20.03
C ASP A 41 21.64 0.09 18.78
N GLY A 42 20.98 0.18 17.62
CA GLY A 42 21.43 -0.45 16.37
C GLY A 42 21.45 -1.98 16.35
N GLU A 43 21.04 -2.64 17.44
CA GLU A 43 21.10 -4.11 17.59
C GLU A 43 19.69 -4.75 17.61
N ASN A 44 18.64 -3.99 17.94
CA ASN A 44 17.29 -4.48 18.21
C ASN A 44 16.20 -3.94 17.28
N TYR A 45 15.82 -4.68 16.25
CA TYR A 45 14.71 -4.31 15.37
C TYR A 45 13.32 -4.41 16.03
N ILE A 46 12.43 -3.46 15.72
CA ILE A 46 11.01 -3.54 16.12
C ILE A 46 10.36 -4.70 15.36
N LYS A 47 9.60 -5.53 16.09
CA LYS A 47 8.90 -6.69 15.54
C LYS A 47 7.46 -6.73 16.02
N VAL A 48 6.58 -7.23 15.16
CA VAL A 48 5.19 -7.53 15.54
C VAL A 48 5.18 -8.65 16.58
N LYS A 49 4.56 -8.38 17.74
CA LYS A 49 4.48 -9.34 18.85
C LYS A 49 3.77 -10.63 18.44
N LYS A 50 4.20 -11.76 19.00
CA LYS A 50 3.52 -13.05 18.82
C LYS A 50 2.05 -12.94 19.23
N GLY A 51 1.14 -13.40 18.38
CA GLY A 51 -0.32 -13.31 18.60
C GLY A 51 -0.96 -11.97 18.20
N LYS A 52 -0.19 -10.97 17.76
CA LYS A 52 -0.68 -9.63 17.38
C LYS A 52 -0.66 -9.35 15.88
N ARG A 53 -0.51 -10.39 15.06
CA ARG A 53 -0.38 -10.28 13.60
C ARG A 53 -1.65 -9.74 12.92
N GLN A 54 -2.82 -10.19 13.39
CA GLN A 54 -4.12 -9.76 12.89
C GLN A 54 -4.38 -8.29 13.23
N GLU A 55 -4.22 -7.92 14.50
CA GLU A 55 -4.36 -6.55 15.00
C GLU A 55 -3.42 -5.58 14.27
N PHE A 56 -2.18 -5.99 13.99
CA PHE A 56 -1.26 -5.21 13.17
C PHE A 56 -1.79 -4.99 11.73
N ALA A 57 -2.31 -6.04 11.08
CA ALA A 57 -2.85 -5.92 9.73
C ALA A 57 -4.11 -5.04 9.68
N GLU A 58 -4.98 -5.16 10.68
CA GLU A 58 -6.18 -4.32 10.83
C GLU A 58 -5.81 -2.85 11.03
N TYR A 59 -4.83 -2.58 11.89
CA TYR A 59 -4.30 -1.23 12.09
C TYR A 59 -3.80 -0.64 10.77
N VAL A 60 -2.94 -1.35 10.04
CA VAL A 60 -2.42 -0.87 8.74
C VAL A 60 -3.55 -0.60 7.75
N ALA A 61 -4.50 -1.53 7.60
CA ALA A 61 -5.63 -1.35 6.69
C ALA A 61 -6.50 -0.14 7.06
N GLN A 62 -6.75 0.06 8.36
CA GLN A 62 -7.50 1.21 8.85
C GLN A 62 -6.75 2.52 8.55
N GLN A 63 -5.45 2.61 8.85
CA GLN A 63 -4.68 3.84 8.59
C GLN A 63 -4.63 4.16 7.09
N LEU A 64 -4.50 3.17 6.22
CA LEU A 64 -4.50 3.37 4.77
C LEU A 64 -5.80 3.99 4.24
N MET A 65 -6.93 3.75 4.92
CA MET A 65 -8.26 4.19 4.51
C MET A 65 -8.73 5.45 5.23
N GLU A 66 -8.39 5.62 6.52
CA GLU A 66 -8.99 6.64 7.39
C GLU A 66 -8.05 7.82 7.66
N GLN A 67 -6.73 7.62 7.60
CA GLN A 67 -5.81 8.73 7.77
C GLN A 67 -5.67 9.50 6.46
N CYS A 68 -5.99 10.79 6.53
CA CYS A 68 -5.82 11.73 5.44
C CYS A 68 -4.64 12.67 5.71
N ASP A 69 -3.93 13.02 4.66
CA ASP A 69 -2.98 14.13 4.68
C ASP A 69 -3.75 15.44 4.95
N THR A 70 -3.22 16.27 5.85
CA THR A 70 -3.93 17.48 6.29
C THR A 70 -3.88 18.62 5.27
N GLU A 71 -2.96 18.57 4.31
CA GLU A 71 -2.83 19.58 3.26
C GLU A 71 -3.66 19.21 2.02
N THR A 72 -3.60 17.96 1.59
CA THR A 72 -4.31 17.49 0.38
C THR A 72 -5.70 16.95 0.67
N GLY A 73 -5.96 16.51 1.91
CA GLY A 73 -7.20 15.84 2.31
C GLY A 73 -7.32 14.39 1.81
N MET A 74 -6.32 13.87 1.09
CA MET A 74 -6.33 12.52 0.54
C MET A 74 -5.85 11.49 1.56
N SER A 75 -6.49 10.32 1.57
CA SER A 75 -5.97 9.14 2.25
C SER A 75 -4.70 8.61 1.58
N HIS A 76 -3.97 7.73 2.28
CA HIS A 76 -2.77 7.10 1.70
C HIS A 76 -3.08 6.31 0.42
N ILE A 77 -4.25 5.68 0.32
CA ILE A 77 -4.65 4.96 -0.90
C ILE A 77 -5.02 5.93 -2.02
N GLU A 78 -5.77 7.00 -1.71
CA GLU A 78 -6.11 8.02 -2.72
C GLU A 78 -4.85 8.68 -3.28
N GLN A 79 -3.89 9.03 -2.43
CA GLN A 79 -2.61 9.59 -2.88
C GLN A 79 -1.85 8.62 -3.79
N ALA A 80 -1.84 7.32 -3.47
CA ALA A 80 -1.17 6.31 -4.30
C ALA A 80 -1.82 6.18 -5.68
N ILE A 81 -3.15 6.30 -5.76
CA ILE A 81 -3.90 6.26 -7.03
C ILE A 81 -3.69 7.56 -7.81
N GLU A 82 -3.75 8.71 -7.15
CA GLU A 82 -3.60 10.02 -7.78
C GLU A 82 -2.23 10.16 -8.45
N ASN A 83 -1.17 9.65 -7.82
CA ASN A 83 0.17 9.65 -8.43
C ASN A 83 0.18 8.92 -9.79
N VAL A 84 -0.55 7.81 -9.92
CA VAL A 84 -0.67 7.09 -11.20
C VAL A 84 -1.53 7.86 -12.19
N PHE A 85 -2.56 8.58 -11.73
CA PHE A 85 -3.38 9.41 -12.60
C PHE A 85 -2.60 10.61 -13.17
N LEU A 86 -1.70 11.20 -12.38
CA LEU A 86 -0.81 12.26 -12.85
C LEU A 86 0.07 11.76 -14.02
N ASP A 87 0.64 10.56 -13.93
CA ASP A 87 1.39 9.96 -15.04
C ASP A 87 0.51 9.80 -16.31
N VAL A 88 -0.76 9.40 -16.13
CA VAL A 88 -1.72 9.31 -17.24
C VAL A 88 -2.00 10.69 -17.86
N PHE A 89 -2.14 11.75 -17.04
CA PHE A 89 -2.38 13.11 -17.50
C PHE A 89 -1.16 13.72 -18.19
N GLU A 90 0.05 13.30 -17.84
CA GLU A 90 1.29 13.69 -18.53
C GLU A 90 1.38 13.12 -19.96
N GLY A 91 0.49 12.19 -20.33
CA GLY A 91 0.17 11.87 -21.71
C GLY A 91 0.80 10.58 -22.25
N ASP A 92 1.29 9.71 -21.37
CA ASP A 92 1.92 8.44 -21.76
C ASP A 92 0.91 7.36 -22.20
N GLU A 93 -0.40 7.60 -22.07
CA GLU A 93 -1.43 6.57 -22.22
C GLU A 93 -2.52 6.90 -23.25
N ASP A 94 -2.71 6.02 -24.24
CA ASP A 94 -3.68 6.20 -25.34
C ASP A 94 -5.15 6.02 -24.92
N PHE A 95 -5.39 5.45 -23.73
CA PHE A 95 -6.75 5.20 -23.22
C PHE A 95 -7.42 6.43 -22.59
N ALA A 96 -6.66 7.51 -22.35
CA ALA A 96 -7.15 8.75 -21.79
C ALA A 96 -6.66 9.94 -22.64
N LYS A 97 -7.59 10.67 -23.26
CA LYS A 97 -7.31 11.90 -24.01
C LYS A 97 -8.36 12.94 -23.66
N TYR A 98 -8.01 14.22 -23.82
CA TYR A 98 -9.01 15.27 -23.83
C TYR A 98 -10.09 14.96 -24.89
N PRO A 99 -11.38 15.24 -24.62
CA PRO A 99 -12.47 15.00 -25.57
C PRO A 99 -12.24 15.61 -26.96
#